data_AF-A0A812JSU9-F1
#
_entry.id   AF-A0A812JSU9-F1
#
_cell.length_a   1.000
_cell.length_b   1.000
_cell.length_c   1.000
_cell.angle_alpha   90.00
_cell.angle_beta   90.00
_cell.angle_gamma   90.00
#
_symmetry.space_group_name_H-M   'P 1'
#
loop_
_entity.id
_entity.type
_entity.pdbx_description
1 polymer ?
#
loop_
_entity_poly.entity_id
_entity_poly.type
_entity_poly.pdbx_seq_one_letter_code
_entity_poly.pdbx_strand_id
1 'polypeptide(L)'
;MPEDSDRCFFRLRDDVSWPSSRLTDPGTPGAVYRPLYERLAEALRWKHEPNEVFAAGGHHFLLPAFFHMLSELEKQGRDFSVVIRTFGTDIPEVAKCLAGFAEGLHPDFPNQTDRLRSVVEQSGLAVRRKDRSDPSSPILLRRYEEQIGSAGFGKDLTTPEKLQYTDEIVENSIPDFLTAGPAACVRDDYFYWKGNNYRPETGKPVWLTLDEENVQHIFFDDNIHNDPDDSIVGIRVRESASDNFRGLSGEATRRLEGVFLVKAQPVDAILDPGYFLRNIRRCEENFDRLRADGSLARLLSGA
;
A
#
# COMPACT_ATOMS: atom_id res chain seq x y z
N MET A 1 -6.83 -42.55 -3.19
CA MET A 1 -6.07 -42.46 -1.92
C MET A 1 -6.57 -41.19 -1.29
N PRO A 2 -7.41 -41.21 -0.25
CA PRO A 2 -8.35 -40.11 0.00
C PRO A 2 -7.54 -38.84 0.30
N GLU A 3 -7.45 -37.82 -0.56
CA GLU A 3 -8.49 -37.00 -1.22
C GLU A 3 -9.46 -36.41 -0.20
N ASP A 4 -9.51 -35.07 -0.19
CA ASP A 4 -10.28 -34.17 0.67
C ASP A 4 -9.83 -33.98 2.13
N SER A 5 -8.76 -33.19 2.30
CA SER A 5 -8.70 -32.26 3.43
C SER A 5 -9.37 -30.95 3.00
N ASP A 6 -10.68 -30.87 3.22
CA ASP A 6 -11.46 -29.64 3.11
C ASP A 6 -10.75 -28.51 3.87
N ARG A 7 -10.14 -27.60 3.12
CA ARG A 7 -9.83 -26.26 3.63
C ARG A 7 -11.17 -25.55 3.76
N CYS A 8 -11.83 -25.72 4.90
CA CYS A 8 -13.05 -24.97 5.22
C CYS A 8 -12.73 -23.48 5.31
N PHE A 9 -12.80 -22.77 4.18
CA PHE A 9 -13.27 -21.40 4.20
C PHE A 9 -14.76 -21.49 4.50
N PHE A 10 -15.18 -21.01 5.68
CA PHE A 10 -16.59 -20.95 6.04
C PHE A 10 -17.32 -20.05 5.02
N ARG A 11 -17.96 -20.64 4.00
CA ARG A 11 -19.09 -19.98 3.32
C ARG A 11 -20.26 -20.09 4.29
N LEU A 12 -20.52 -18.99 5.02
CA LEU A 12 -21.65 -18.91 5.93
C LEU A 12 -22.94 -19.18 5.16
N ARG A 13 -23.83 -19.96 5.78
CA ARG A 13 -25.17 -20.24 5.25
C ARG A 13 -25.96 -18.94 5.13
N ASP A 14 -26.70 -18.78 4.04
CA ASP A 14 -27.47 -17.59 3.69
C ASP A 14 -28.68 -17.30 4.61
N ASP A 15 -28.90 -18.09 5.66
CA ASP A 15 -30.11 -18.11 6.48
C ASP A 15 -29.94 -17.59 7.92
N VAL A 16 -28.78 -17.04 8.29
CA VAL A 16 -28.53 -16.50 9.65
C VAL A 16 -28.46 -14.97 9.65
N SER A 17 -29.45 -14.31 10.28
CA SER A 17 -29.37 -12.89 10.58
C SER A 17 -28.59 -12.67 11.89
N TRP A 18 -27.53 -11.88 11.81
CA TRP A 18 -26.72 -11.51 12.97
C TRP A 18 -27.20 -10.18 13.56
N PRO A 19 -27.11 -9.98 14.89
CA PRO A 19 -27.39 -8.68 15.49
C PRO A 19 -26.50 -7.60 14.87
N SER A 20 -26.96 -6.35 14.82
CA SER A 20 -26.16 -5.18 14.39
C SER A 20 -25.14 -4.75 15.46
N SER A 21 -24.41 -5.71 15.99
CA SER A 21 -23.36 -5.59 17.00
C SER A 21 -21.97 -5.67 16.36
N ARG A 22 -20.90 -5.34 17.09
CA ARG A 22 -19.53 -5.48 16.56
C ARG A 22 -19.21 -6.96 16.35
N LEU A 23 -18.31 -7.27 15.40
CA LEU A 23 -17.93 -8.64 15.02
C LEU A 23 -17.51 -9.53 16.20
N THR A 24 -17.02 -8.95 17.29
CA THR A 24 -16.50 -9.67 18.46
C THR A 24 -17.48 -9.67 19.64
N ASP A 25 -18.67 -9.10 19.50
CA ASP A 25 -19.69 -9.04 20.55
C ASP A 25 -20.22 -10.44 20.93
N PRO A 26 -20.54 -10.69 22.21
CA PRO A 26 -21.12 -11.96 22.63
C PRO A 26 -22.32 -12.34 21.76
N GLY A 27 -22.35 -13.58 21.26
CA GLY A 27 -23.42 -14.08 20.38
C GLY A 27 -23.18 -13.86 18.89
N THR A 28 -22.07 -13.24 18.48
CA THR A 28 -21.66 -13.12 17.07
C THR A 28 -20.65 -14.21 16.69
N PRO A 29 -20.44 -14.51 15.38
CA PRO A 29 -19.46 -15.52 14.94
C PRO A 29 -18.04 -15.20 15.38
N GLY A 30 -17.71 -13.92 15.48
CA GLY A 30 -16.38 -13.48 15.87
C GLY A 30 -16.19 -13.32 17.38
N ALA A 31 -17.16 -13.70 18.22
CA ALA A 31 -17.03 -13.66 19.68
C ALA A 31 -15.78 -14.40 20.19
N VAL A 32 -15.37 -15.47 19.49
CA VAL A 32 -14.13 -16.22 19.78
C VAL A 32 -12.86 -15.36 19.68
N TYR A 33 -12.89 -14.30 18.86
CA TYR A 33 -11.76 -13.38 18.68
C TYR A 33 -11.77 -12.23 19.70
N ARG A 34 -12.73 -12.17 20.63
CA ARG A 34 -12.78 -11.12 21.67
C ARG A 34 -11.45 -10.94 22.41
N PRO A 35 -10.78 -12.01 22.92
CA PRO A 35 -9.52 -11.84 23.64
C PRO A 35 -8.41 -11.23 22.77
N LEU A 36 -8.36 -11.59 21.48
CA LEU A 36 -7.43 -11.00 20.53
C LEU A 36 -7.76 -9.52 20.30
N TYR A 37 -9.02 -9.19 20.07
CA TYR A 37 -9.48 -7.80 19.91
C TYR A 37 -9.10 -6.92 21.09
N GLU A 38 -9.33 -7.36 22.33
CA GLU A 38 -8.97 -6.61 23.53
C GLU A 38 -7.46 -6.40 23.64
N ARG A 39 -6.67 -7.44 23.33
CA ARG A 39 -5.21 -7.34 23.28
C ARG A 39 -4.73 -6.32 22.24
N LEU A 40 -5.34 -6.31 21.05
CA LEU A 40 -5.03 -5.34 19.99
C LEU A 40 -5.44 -3.91 20.37
N ALA A 41 -6.62 -3.74 20.96
CA ALA A 41 -7.10 -2.44 21.42
C ALA A 41 -6.18 -1.86 22.51
N GLU A 42 -5.74 -2.67 23.47
CA GLU A 42 -4.79 -2.25 24.49
C GLU A 42 -3.41 -1.91 23.91
N ALA A 43 -2.94 -2.68 22.93
CA ALA A 43 -1.68 -2.41 22.23
C ALA A 43 -1.73 -1.10 21.42
N LEU A 44 -2.89 -0.77 20.84
CA LEU A 44 -3.12 0.45 20.07
C LEU A 44 -3.51 1.65 20.93
N ARG A 45 -3.76 1.49 22.24
CA ARG A 45 -4.22 2.58 23.10
C ARG A 45 -3.19 3.70 23.13
N TRP A 46 -3.63 4.92 22.88
CA TRP A 46 -2.81 6.12 23.05
C TRP A 46 -2.58 6.36 24.55
N LYS A 47 -1.32 6.40 24.98
CA LYS A 47 -0.93 6.49 26.41
C LYS A 47 -0.38 7.86 26.82
N HIS A 48 -0.39 8.82 25.90
CA HIS A 48 0.10 10.18 26.13
C HIS A 48 -1.05 11.17 26.27
N GLU A 49 -0.71 12.43 26.49
CA GLU A 49 -1.70 13.53 26.49
C GLU A 49 -2.51 13.55 25.18
N PRO A 50 -3.79 13.95 25.20
CA PRO A 50 -4.63 14.00 24.02
C PRO A 50 -3.97 14.75 22.85
N ASN A 51 -3.89 14.09 21.70
CA ASN A 51 -3.27 14.65 20.51
C ASN A 51 -4.00 14.18 19.25
N GLU A 52 -4.70 15.09 18.58
CA GLU A 52 -5.51 14.78 17.39
C GLU A 52 -4.69 14.47 16.13
N VAL A 53 -3.38 14.71 16.15
CA VAL A 53 -2.47 14.41 15.03
C VAL A 53 -2.00 12.95 15.08
N PHE A 54 -1.74 12.44 16.28
CA PHE A 54 -1.19 11.09 16.49
C PHE A 54 -2.21 10.10 17.06
N ALA A 55 -3.39 10.56 17.49
CA ALA A 55 -4.41 9.72 18.07
C ALA A 55 -5.81 10.01 17.49
N ALA A 56 -6.56 8.94 17.28
CA ALA A 56 -7.97 8.97 16.88
C ALA A 56 -8.78 8.01 17.76
N GLY A 57 -9.86 8.50 18.39
CA GLY A 57 -10.72 7.68 19.24
C GLY A 57 -9.98 7.00 20.42
N GLY A 58 -8.95 7.66 20.97
CA GLY A 58 -8.15 7.14 22.09
C GLY A 58 -7.08 6.10 21.70
N HIS A 59 -6.85 5.87 20.42
CA HIS A 59 -5.85 4.94 19.89
C HIS A 59 -4.87 5.66 18.98
N HIS A 60 -3.68 5.09 18.76
CA HIS A 60 -2.74 5.59 17.76
C HIS A 60 -3.40 5.69 16.37
N PHE A 61 -3.23 6.84 15.70
CA PHE A 61 -3.77 7.09 14.36
C PHE A 61 -3.04 6.28 13.29
N LEU A 62 -1.70 6.27 13.33
CA LEU A 62 -0.84 5.37 12.57
C LEU A 62 -0.18 4.35 13.49
N LEU A 63 0.13 3.17 12.97
CA LEU A 63 0.71 2.08 13.77
C LEU A 63 2.05 2.48 14.39
N PRO A 64 2.29 2.22 15.69
CA PRO A 64 3.60 2.45 16.31
C PRO A 64 4.77 1.75 15.60
N ALA A 65 4.55 0.54 15.07
CA ALA A 65 5.55 -0.21 14.32
C ALA A 65 5.99 0.51 13.03
N PHE A 66 5.11 1.33 12.43
CA PHE A 66 5.43 2.12 11.24
C PHE A 66 6.41 3.25 11.60
N PHE A 67 6.15 4.01 12.66
CA PHE A 67 7.09 5.03 13.16
C PHE A 67 8.43 4.42 13.62
N HIS A 68 8.37 3.26 14.28
CA HIS A 68 9.58 2.53 14.66
C HIS A 68 10.43 2.17 13.44
N MET A 69 9.80 1.66 12.37
CA MET A 69 10.49 1.37 11.12
C MET A 69 11.15 2.61 10.52
N LEU A 70 10.44 3.73 10.40
CA LEU A 70 11.00 4.98 9.87
C LEU A 70 12.22 5.43 10.68
N SER A 71 12.09 5.46 12.02
CA SER A 71 13.17 5.88 12.90
C SER A 71 14.40 4.97 12.80
N GLU A 72 14.20 3.65 12.69
CA GLU A 72 15.32 2.71 12.55
C GLU A 72 16.00 2.77 11.17
N LEU A 73 15.25 2.99 10.09
CA LEU A 73 15.83 3.20 8.76
C LEU A 73 16.69 4.47 8.74
N GLU A 74 16.23 5.57 9.37
CA GLU A 74 17.00 6.81 9.51
C GLU A 74 18.26 6.61 10.36
N LYS A 75 18.16 5.95 11.52
CA LYS A 75 19.32 5.66 12.38
C LYS A 75 20.37 4.81 11.68
N GLN A 76 19.95 3.92 10.79
CA GLN A 76 20.85 3.10 9.97
C GLN A 76 21.47 3.90 8.81
N GLY A 77 21.10 5.16 8.62
CA GLY A 77 21.58 6.00 7.53
C GLY A 77 21.13 5.50 6.16
N ARG A 78 20.00 4.79 6.09
CA ARG A 78 19.49 4.25 4.83
C ARG A 78 18.93 5.36 3.96
N ASP A 79 19.11 5.21 2.65
CA ASP A 79 18.40 6.02 1.69
C ASP A 79 17.11 5.32 1.25
N PHE A 80 15.96 5.98 1.46
CA PHE A 80 14.65 5.42 1.18
C PHE A 80 13.60 6.51 0.96
N SER A 81 12.59 6.19 0.15
CA SER A 81 11.42 7.04 -0.05
C SER A 81 10.17 6.33 0.46
N VAL A 82 9.24 7.08 1.06
CA VAL A 82 7.96 6.55 1.55
C VAL A 82 6.83 7.03 0.67
N VAL A 83 6.16 6.10 -0.03
CA VAL A 83 4.99 6.43 -0.84
C VAL A 83 3.73 5.94 -0.14
N ILE A 84 2.91 6.87 0.35
CA ILE A 84 1.61 6.56 0.96
C ILE A 84 0.59 6.38 -0.16
N ARG A 85 -0.11 5.24 -0.14
CA ARG A 85 -1.07 4.83 -1.17
C ARG A 85 -2.41 4.50 -0.57
N THR A 86 -3.47 5.16 -1.03
CA THR A 86 -4.83 4.87 -0.53
C THR A 86 -5.89 5.06 -1.61
N PHE A 87 -6.99 4.32 -1.49
CA PHE A 87 -8.24 4.60 -2.18
C PHE A 87 -9.11 5.62 -1.41
N GLY A 88 -8.85 5.78 -0.11
CA GLY A 88 -9.56 6.65 0.82
C GLY A 88 -9.24 8.13 0.65
N THR A 89 -9.79 8.96 1.55
CA THR A 89 -9.64 10.43 1.54
C THR A 89 -8.77 10.95 2.69
N ASP A 90 -8.13 10.04 3.40
CA ASP A 90 -7.39 10.21 4.66
C ASP A 90 -5.93 10.68 4.49
N ILE A 91 -5.48 10.91 3.25
CA ILE A 91 -4.15 11.46 2.95
C ILE A 91 -3.82 12.75 3.73
N PRO A 92 -4.72 13.75 3.89
CA PRO A 92 -4.38 14.99 4.58
C PRO A 92 -4.03 14.75 6.06
N GLU A 93 -4.79 13.88 6.72
CA GLU A 93 -4.56 13.49 8.10
C GLU A 93 -3.26 12.67 8.23
N VAL A 94 -3.01 11.73 7.32
CA VAL A 94 -1.77 10.95 7.27
C VAL A 94 -0.55 11.84 7.03
N ALA A 95 -0.63 12.78 6.09
CA ALA A 95 0.45 13.71 5.78
C ALA A 95 0.74 14.64 6.98
N LYS A 96 -0.31 15.15 7.65
CA LYS A 96 -0.16 15.93 8.89
C LYS A 96 0.51 15.12 10.00
N CYS A 97 0.13 13.86 10.16
CA CYS A 97 0.72 12.94 11.13
C CYS A 97 2.22 12.72 10.86
N LEU A 98 2.58 12.43 9.61
CA LEU A 98 3.97 12.24 9.17
C LEU A 98 4.83 13.50 9.30
N ALA A 99 4.28 14.68 8.94
CA ALA A 99 4.97 15.95 9.13
C ALA A 99 5.22 16.24 10.62
N GLY A 100 4.24 16.02 11.49
CA GLY A 100 4.42 16.17 12.93
C GLY A 100 5.45 15.18 13.49
N PHE A 101 5.50 13.95 12.96
CA PHE A 101 6.54 12.99 13.32
C PHE A 101 7.93 13.47 12.90
N ALA A 102 8.08 14.01 11.68
CA ALA A 102 9.35 14.58 11.19
C ALA A 102 9.83 15.75 12.06
N GLU A 103 8.90 16.55 12.58
CA GLU A 103 9.18 17.66 13.52
C GLU A 103 9.50 17.19 14.95
N GLY A 104 9.57 15.86 15.19
CA GLY A 104 9.87 15.30 16.51
C GLY A 104 8.74 15.44 17.52
N LEU A 105 7.51 15.71 17.07
CA LEU A 105 6.36 15.96 17.96
C LEU A 105 5.75 14.67 18.52
N HIS A 106 6.12 13.50 17.99
CA HIS A 106 5.62 12.22 18.51
C HIS A 106 6.37 11.87 19.82
N PRO A 107 5.69 11.68 20.98
CA PRO A 107 6.34 11.51 22.28
C PRO A 107 7.33 10.34 22.38
N ASP A 108 7.01 9.21 21.73
CA ASP A 108 7.90 8.03 21.72
C ASP A 108 9.08 8.15 20.73
N PHE A 109 9.08 9.17 19.87
CA PHE A 109 10.03 9.33 18.77
C PHE A 109 10.52 10.78 18.64
N PRO A 110 11.08 11.41 19.70
CA PRO A 110 11.36 12.85 19.70
C PRO A 110 12.52 13.30 18.80
N ASN A 111 13.41 12.39 18.39
CA ASN A 111 14.64 12.69 17.66
C ASN A 111 14.57 12.20 16.21
N GLN A 112 13.63 12.73 15.42
CA GLN A 112 13.54 12.42 13.98
C GLN A 112 14.27 13.46 13.14
N THR A 113 14.51 13.12 11.87
CA THR A 113 14.99 14.08 10.88
C THR A 113 13.82 14.75 10.14
N ASP A 114 14.06 15.93 9.57
CA ASP A 114 13.10 16.64 8.73
C ASP A 114 12.80 15.92 7.39
N ARG A 115 13.30 14.68 7.16
CA ARG A 115 13.19 13.93 5.90
C ARG A 115 11.74 13.86 5.42
N LEU A 116 10.78 13.56 6.29
CA LEU A 116 9.37 13.38 5.89
C LEU A 116 8.55 14.68 5.88
N ARG A 117 9.15 15.84 6.16
CA ARG A 117 8.43 17.11 6.28
C ARG A 117 7.73 17.53 4.99
N SER A 118 8.31 17.22 3.82
CA SER A 118 7.76 17.59 2.52
C SER A 118 6.55 16.75 2.09
N VAL A 119 6.13 15.75 2.87
CA VAL A 119 5.02 14.85 2.52
C VAL A 119 3.70 15.60 2.30
N VAL A 120 3.49 16.72 3.00
CA VAL A 120 2.29 17.57 2.86
C VAL A 120 2.24 18.25 1.49
N GLU A 121 3.37 18.74 1.00
CA GLU A 121 3.49 19.39 -0.32
C GLU A 121 3.34 18.37 -1.45
N GLN A 122 3.63 17.10 -1.17
CA GLN A 122 3.46 15.98 -2.10
C GLN A 122 2.07 15.33 -2.01
N SER A 123 1.08 16.04 -1.45
CA SER A 123 -0.33 15.66 -1.50
C SER A 123 -1.00 16.08 -2.83
N GLY A 124 -2.21 15.55 -3.10
CA GLY A 124 -2.98 15.88 -4.30
C GLY A 124 -2.62 15.08 -5.56
N LEU A 125 -1.69 14.12 -5.47
CA LEU A 125 -1.40 13.21 -6.58
C LEU A 125 -2.47 12.12 -6.65
N ALA A 126 -2.87 11.76 -7.87
CA ALA A 126 -3.72 10.61 -8.10
C ALA A 126 -3.31 9.81 -9.33
N VAL A 127 -3.47 8.49 -9.22
CA VAL A 127 -3.34 7.58 -10.35
C VAL A 127 -4.46 7.82 -11.35
N ARG A 128 -4.09 7.90 -12.62
CA ARG A 128 -4.98 7.95 -13.77
C ARG A 128 -4.49 7.02 -14.86
N ARG A 129 -5.38 6.73 -15.80
CA ARG A 129 -5.02 6.08 -17.05
C ARG A 129 -5.34 7.00 -18.20
N LYS A 130 -4.48 6.96 -19.22
CA LYS A 130 -4.68 7.73 -20.44
C LYS A 130 -5.97 7.33 -21.14
N ASP A 131 -6.26 6.02 -21.18
CA ASP A 131 -7.51 5.44 -21.64
C ASP A 131 -8.06 4.52 -20.54
N ARG A 132 -9.25 4.84 -20.01
CA ARG A 132 -9.90 4.05 -18.95
C ARG A 132 -10.64 2.82 -19.49
N SER A 133 -10.79 2.69 -20.80
CA SER A 133 -11.39 1.49 -21.41
C SER A 133 -10.37 0.38 -21.66
N ASP A 134 -9.07 0.71 -21.61
CA ASP A 134 -7.97 -0.21 -21.88
C ASP A 134 -7.09 -0.47 -20.63
N PRO A 135 -7.12 -1.68 -20.05
CA PRO A 135 -6.25 -2.09 -18.95
C PRO A 135 -4.74 -2.03 -19.24
N SER A 136 -4.34 -2.06 -20.50
CA SER A 136 -2.95 -1.92 -20.92
C SER A 136 -2.49 -0.47 -21.06
N SER A 137 -3.45 0.47 -21.03
CA SER A 137 -3.21 1.89 -21.23
C SER A 137 -2.18 2.44 -20.24
N PRO A 138 -1.29 3.36 -20.69
CA PRO A 138 -0.31 3.99 -19.83
C PRO A 138 -0.93 4.65 -18.60
N ILE A 139 -0.20 4.53 -17.50
CA ILE A 139 -0.57 5.13 -16.23
C ILE A 139 0.04 6.52 -16.11
N LEU A 140 -0.72 7.44 -15.52
CA LEU A 140 -0.32 8.82 -15.29
C LEU A 140 -0.46 9.12 -13.79
N LEU A 141 0.41 9.97 -13.26
CA LEU A 141 0.11 10.67 -12.01
C LEU A 141 -0.31 12.09 -12.33
N ARG A 142 -1.51 12.47 -11.90
CA ARG A 142 -2.01 13.85 -12.02
C ARG A 142 -2.02 14.51 -10.66
N ARG A 143 -1.55 15.76 -10.60
CA ARG A 143 -1.65 16.61 -9.42
C ARG A 143 -2.88 17.49 -9.55
N TYR A 144 -3.68 17.52 -8.50
CA TYR A 144 -4.85 18.39 -8.39
C TYR A 144 -4.57 19.45 -7.32
N GLU A 145 -5.13 20.65 -7.51
CA GLU A 145 -5.02 21.76 -6.55
C GLU A 145 -5.57 21.36 -5.18
N GLU A 146 -6.70 20.66 -5.17
CA GLU A 146 -7.28 20.04 -4.00
C GLU A 146 -7.29 18.52 -4.14
N GLN A 147 -7.20 17.83 -3.00
CA GLN A 147 -7.34 16.38 -3.01
C GLN A 147 -8.70 15.97 -3.55
N ILE A 148 -8.68 15.24 -4.67
CA ILE A 148 -9.89 14.72 -5.27
C ILE A 148 -10.67 13.87 -4.26
N GLY A 149 -11.99 14.00 -4.22
CA GLY A 149 -12.91 13.09 -3.53
C GLY A 149 -13.25 11.86 -4.40
N SER A 150 -13.89 10.84 -3.83
CA SER A 150 -14.15 9.58 -4.56
C SER A 150 -14.93 9.83 -5.85
N ALA A 151 -15.93 10.73 -5.81
CA ALA A 151 -16.70 11.11 -6.99
C ALA A 151 -15.82 11.63 -8.14
N GLY A 152 -14.69 12.25 -7.83
CA GLY A 152 -13.75 12.79 -8.81
C GLY A 152 -13.05 11.72 -9.67
N PHE A 153 -12.96 10.47 -9.20
CA PHE A 153 -12.43 9.38 -10.02
C PHE A 153 -13.44 8.90 -11.07
N GLY A 154 -14.75 9.11 -10.87
CA GLY A 154 -15.79 8.65 -11.78
C GLY A 154 -16.02 7.13 -11.73
N LYS A 155 -17.29 6.72 -11.63
CA LYS A 155 -17.68 5.30 -11.63
C LYS A 155 -17.82 4.70 -13.03
N ASP A 156 -18.17 5.55 -14.00
CA ASP A 156 -18.33 5.16 -15.39
C ASP A 156 -16.99 5.27 -16.11
N LEU A 157 -16.44 4.14 -16.55
CA LEU A 157 -15.15 4.08 -17.21
C LEU A 157 -15.19 4.59 -18.66
N THR A 158 -16.38 4.79 -19.23
CA THR A 158 -16.56 5.29 -20.60
C THR A 158 -16.64 6.80 -20.69
N THR A 159 -16.92 7.48 -19.57
CA THR A 159 -17.02 8.93 -19.51
C THR A 159 -15.63 9.55 -19.28
N PRO A 160 -15.17 10.46 -20.17
CA PRO A 160 -13.90 11.16 -19.97
C PRO A 160 -13.92 12.01 -18.69
N GLU A 161 -12.77 12.06 -18.00
CA GLU A 161 -12.58 12.94 -16.85
C GLU A 161 -12.65 14.41 -17.27
N LYS A 162 -13.31 15.24 -16.46
CA LYS A 162 -13.43 16.70 -16.67
C LYS A 162 -12.70 17.54 -15.63
N LEU A 163 -12.10 16.91 -14.62
CA LEU A 163 -11.39 17.62 -13.56
C LEU A 163 -10.11 18.25 -14.13
N GLN A 164 -9.89 19.52 -13.78
CA GLN A 164 -8.66 20.21 -14.08
C GLN A 164 -7.57 19.75 -13.10
N TYR A 165 -6.36 19.59 -13.62
CA TYR A 165 -5.16 19.21 -12.89
C TYR A 165 -4.08 20.26 -13.16
N THR A 166 -3.14 20.41 -12.22
CA THR A 166 -2.04 21.39 -12.32
C THR A 166 -0.85 20.80 -13.07
N ASP A 167 -0.59 19.50 -12.87
CA ASP A 167 0.56 18.81 -13.41
C ASP A 167 0.19 17.38 -13.80
N GLU A 168 0.89 16.83 -14.79
CA GLU A 168 0.78 15.46 -15.24
C GLU A 168 2.18 14.85 -15.40
N ILE A 169 2.39 13.70 -14.77
CA ILE A 169 3.61 12.90 -14.86
C ILE A 169 3.29 11.66 -15.67
N VAL A 170 3.98 11.51 -16.79
CA VAL A 170 3.85 10.35 -17.69
C VAL A 170 4.51 9.10 -17.09
N GLU A 171 4.02 7.91 -17.45
CA GLU A 171 4.40 6.64 -16.80
C GLU A 171 5.92 6.44 -16.66
N ASN A 172 6.66 6.73 -17.73
CA ASN A 172 8.11 6.48 -17.78
C ASN A 172 8.92 7.36 -16.82
N SER A 173 8.34 8.48 -16.33
CA SER A 173 8.95 9.40 -15.37
C SER A 173 8.45 9.21 -13.93
N ILE A 174 7.47 8.32 -13.72
CA ILE A 174 6.91 8.09 -12.38
C ILE A 174 7.95 7.51 -11.41
N PRO A 175 8.77 6.50 -11.76
CA PRO A 175 9.77 5.96 -10.83
C PRO A 175 10.74 7.04 -10.33
N ASP A 176 11.31 7.83 -11.25
CA ASP A 176 12.22 8.93 -10.92
C ASP A 176 11.53 9.98 -10.05
N PHE A 177 10.28 10.32 -10.35
CA PHE A 177 9.51 11.25 -9.53
C PHE A 177 9.29 10.74 -8.10
N LEU A 178 8.93 9.45 -7.94
CA LEU A 178 8.66 8.85 -6.63
C LEU A 178 9.93 8.65 -5.78
N THR A 179 11.09 8.54 -6.42
CA THR A 179 12.39 8.34 -5.77
C THR A 179 13.18 9.64 -5.58
N ALA A 180 12.86 10.70 -6.33
CA ALA A 180 13.52 12.01 -6.20
C ALA A 180 13.29 12.68 -4.84
N GLY A 181 12.19 12.35 -4.17
CA GLY A 181 11.80 12.91 -2.88
C GLY A 181 11.77 11.89 -1.76
N PRO A 182 11.80 12.34 -0.50
CA PRO A 182 11.78 11.46 0.66
C PRO A 182 10.39 10.84 0.93
N ALA A 183 9.32 11.49 0.47
CA ALA A 183 7.97 10.97 0.60
C ALA A 183 7.01 11.52 -0.46
N ALA A 184 5.97 10.75 -0.79
CA ALA A 184 4.86 11.16 -1.64
C ALA A 184 3.54 10.54 -1.17
N CYS A 185 2.42 11.21 -1.43
CA CYS A 185 1.09 10.69 -1.14
C CYS A 185 0.28 10.59 -2.43
N VAL A 186 -0.12 9.38 -2.81
CA VAL A 186 -0.86 9.14 -4.05
C VAL A 186 -2.18 8.46 -3.77
N ARG A 187 -3.23 9.02 -4.34
CA ARG A 187 -4.56 8.42 -4.31
C ARG A 187 -4.77 7.50 -5.51
N ASP A 188 -5.09 6.25 -5.25
CA ASP A 188 -5.36 5.24 -6.27
C ASP A 188 -6.82 5.28 -6.74
N ASP A 189 -7.10 4.74 -7.93
CA ASP A 189 -8.44 4.74 -8.53
C ASP A 189 -9.23 3.48 -8.19
N TYR A 190 -9.97 3.53 -7.08
CA TYR A 190 -10.81 2.41 -6.64
C TYR A 190 -11.88 2.04 -7.66
N PHE A 191 -12.49 3.02 -8.32
CA PHE A 191 -13.57 2.74 -9.27
C PHE A 191 -13.06 2.09 -10.54
N TYR A 192 -11.84 2.42 -10.95
CA TYR A 192 -11.16 1.71 -12.01
C TYR A 192 -10.87 0.24 -11.65
N TRP A 193 -10.25 -0.02 -10.49
CA TRP A 193 -9.96 -1.38 -10.04
C TRP A 193 -11.24 -2.21 -9.88
N LYS A 194 -12.25 -1.66 -9.20
CA LYS A 194 -13.56 -2.30 -9.04
C LYS A 194 -14.27 -2.55 -10.37
N GLY A 195 -14.25 -1.57 -11.29
CA GLY A 195 -14.88 -1.68 -12.61
C GLY A 195 -14.23 -2.74 -13.50
N ASN A 196 -13.01 -3.15 -13.18
CA ASN A 196 -12.27 -4.23 -13.84
C ASN A 196 -12.24 -5.53 -13.01
N ASN A 197 -13.25 -5.72 -12.15
CA ASN A 197 -13.43 -6.93 -11.34
C ASN A 197 -12.26 -7.24 -10.40
N TYR A 198 -11.62 -6.20 -9.85
CA TYR A 198 -10.53 -6.32 -8.86
C TYR A 198 -9.26 -7.02 -9.38
N ARG A 199 -9.10 -7.08 -10.71
CA ARG A 199 -7.92 -7.68 -11.33
C ARG A 199 -6.63 -6.97 -10.94
N PRO A 200 -5.55 -7.71 -10.60
CA PRO A 200 -4.27 -7.13 -10.18
C PRO A 200 -3.74 -6.05 -11.14
N GLU A 201 -3.80 -6.28 -12.46
CA GLU A 201 -3.27 -5.37 -13.48
C GLU A 201 -3.97 -3.99 -13.51
N THR A 202 -5.13 -3.90 -12.85
CA THR A 202 -5.97 -2.71 -12.75
C THR A 202 -5.98 -2.09 -11.35
N GLY A 203 -5.27 -2.69 -10.39
CA GLY A 203 -5.11 -2.19 -9.04
C GLY A 203 -4.10 -1.07 -8.91
N LYS A 204 -3.48 -0.96 -7.73
CA LYS A 204 -2.41 -0.02 -7.42
C LYS A 204 -1.14 -0.44 -8.17
N PRO A 205 -0.62 0.38 -9.10
CA PRO A 205 0.58 0.02 -9.86
C PRO A 205 1.85 0.13 -9.02
N VAL A 206 2.76 -0.82 -9.22
CA VAL A 206 4.15 -0.78 -8.76
C VAL A 206 5.06 -0.90 -9.99
N TRP A 207 5.98 0.04 -10.15
CA TRP A 207 6.85 0.13 -11.32
C TRP A 207 8.20 -0.52 -11.04
N LEU A 208 8.64 -1.41 -11.93
CA LEU A 208 9.93 -2.08 -11.87
C LEU A 208 10.70 -1.86 -13.18
N THR A 209 11.93 -1.35 -13.07
CA THR A 209 12.90 -1.30 -14.17
C THR A 209 13.93 -2.42 -13.96
N LEU A 210 14.14 -3.28 -14.95
CA LEU A 210 14.96 -4.49 -14.77
C LEU A 210 16.46 -4.22 -14.65
N ASP A 211 16.97 -3.26 -15.41
CA ASP A 211 18.38 -2.85 -15.36
C ASP A 211 18.71 -1.90 -14.19
N GLU A 212 17.73 -1.55 -13.37
CA GLU A 212 17.91 -0.69 -12.21
C GLU A 212 18.42 -1.48 -11.00
N GLU A 213 19.58 -1.08 -10.49
CA GLU A 213 20.26 -1.80 -9.40
C GLU A 213 20.15 -1.09 -8.05
N ASN A 214 19.80 0.20 -8.04
CA ASN A 214 19.92 1.04 -6.85
C ASN A 214 18.62 1.18 -6.06
N VAL A 215 17.48 0.75 -6.63
CA VAL A 215 16.16 0.95 -6.02
C VAL A 215 15.38 -0.37 -6.02
N GLN A 216 14.88 -0.75 -4.85
CA GLN A 216 13.91 -1.83 -4.69
C GLN A 216 12.60 -1.25 -4.14
N HIS A 217 11.51 -1.41 -4.88
CA HIS A 217 10.18 -1.09 -4.40
C HIS A 217 9.66 -2.20 -3.47
N ILE A 218 9.14 -1.85 -2.30
CA ILE A 218 8.47 -2.80 -1.39
C ILE A 218 7.09 -2.25 -1.03
N PHE A 219 6.04 -2.91 -1.48
CA PHE A 219 4.65 -2.49 -1.32
C PHE A 219 3.95 -3.29 -0.23
N PHE A 220 3.39 -2.59 0.75
CA PHE A 220 2.62 -3.18 1.85
C PHE A 220 1.14 -2.87 1.67
N ASP A 221 0.29 -3.89 1.68
CA ASP A 221 -1.17 -3.74 1.72
C ASP A 221 -1.82 -5.03 2.23
N ASP A 222 -2.89 -4.94 3.01
CA ASP A 222 -3.58 -6.10 3.56
C ASP A 222 -4.50 -6.79 2.55
N ASN A 223 -4.88 -6.11 1.46
CA ASN A 223 -5.67 -6.65 0.36
C ASN A 223 -4.82 -7.22 -0.78
N ILE A 224 -3.52 -7.43 -0.56
CA ILE A 224 -2.74 -8.33 -1.43
C ILE A 224 -3.23 -9.75 -1.16
N HIS A 225 -3.73 -10.43 -2.18
CA HIS A 225 -4.20 -11.81 -2.09
C HIS A 225 -3.28 -12.75 -2.87
N ASN A 226 -3.25 -14.01 -2.43
CA ASN A 226 -2.62 -15.10 -3.17
C ASN A 226 -3.58 -15.64 -4.25
N ASP A 227 -4.12 -14.73 -5.04
CA ASP A 227 -5.09 -14.99 -6.11
C ASP A 227 -4.67 -14.20 -7.36
N PRO A 228 -4.47 -14.86 -8.52
CA PRO A 228 -4.07 -14.17 -9.74
C PRO A 228 -5.18 -13.31 -10.36
N ASP A 229 -6.44 -13.49 -9.98
CA ASP A 229 -7.57 -12.75 -10.56
C ASP A 229 -8.16 -11.69 -9.63
N ASP A 230 -7.75 -11.67 -8.35
CA ASP A 230 -8.20 -10.71 -7.34
C ASP A 230 -7.04 -10.29 -6.43
N SER A 231 -6.46 -9.11 -6.66
CA SER A 231 -5.48 -8.53 -5.75
C SER A 231 -5.41 -7.02 -5.95
N ILE A 232 -5.10 -6.30 -4.88
CA ILE A 232 -5.08 -4.84 -4.89
C ILE A 232 -3.89 -4.23 -5.66
N VAL A 233 -2.82 -5.00 -5.91
CA VAL A 233 -1.58 -4.49 -6.52
C VAL A 233 -1.32 -5.15 -7.87
N GLY A 234 -0.87 -4.36 -8.84
CA GLY A 234 -0.40 -4.80 -10.15
C GLY A 234 1.02 -4.32 -10.44
N ILE A 235 1.81 -5.15 -11.11
CA ILE A 235 3.20 -4.81 -11.43
C ILE A 235 3.28 -4.30 -12.87
N ARG A 236 3.89 -3.13 -13.03
CA ARG A 236 4.31 -2.53 -14.29
C ARG A 236 5.82 -2.79 -14.44
N VAL A 237 6.24 -3.49 -15.50
CA VAL A 237 7.65 -3.77 -15.75
C VAL A 237 8.14 -3.15 -17.06
N ARG A 238 9.40 -2.73 -17.10
CA ARG A 238 10.14 -2.39 -18.32
C ARG A 238 11.57 -2.95 -18.24
N GLU A 239 12.21 -3.15 -19.39
CA GLU A 239 13.59 -3.64 -19.45
C GLU A 239 14.57 -2.52 -19.04
N SER A 240 14.51 -1.38 -19.72
CA SER A 240 15.34 -0.19 -19.46
C SER A 240 14.52 1.08 -19.28
N ALA A 241 15.16 2.16 -18.81
CA ALA A 241 14.51 3.47 -18.63
C ALA A 241 13.91 4.05 -19.93
N SER A 242 14.41 3.67 -21.10
CA SER A 242 13.87 4.09 -22.40
C SER A 242 12.67 3.28 -22.88
N ASP A 243 12.40 2.13 -22.27
CA ASP A 243 11.29 1.26 -22.67
C ASP A 243 9.98 1.70 -22.02
N ASN A 244 8.87 1.37 -22.70
CA ASN A 244 7.55 1.55 -22.13
C ASN A 244 7.25 0.43 -21.14
N PHE A 245 6.58 0.80 -20.06
CA PHE A 245 6.04 -0.17 -19.12
C PHE A 245 4.98 -1.06 -19.78
N ARG A 246 4.96 -2.33 -19.38
CA ARG A 246 3.87 -3.28 -19.62
C ARG A 246 3.38 -3.86 -18.30
N GLY A 247 2.12 -4.26 -18.24
CA GLY A 247 1.59 -4.97 -17.07
C GLY A 247 2.06 -6.41 -17.06
N LEU A 248 2.42 -6.91 -15.88
CA LEU A 248 2.53 -8.36 -15.65
C LEU A 248 1.15 -8.96 -15.42
N SER A 249 0.98 -10.24 -15.76
CA SER A 249 -0.21 -10.98 -15.35
C SER A 249 -0.32 -11.07 -13.83
N GLY A 250 -1.52 -11.29 -13.31
CA GLY A 250 -1.74 -11.56 -11.89
C GLY A 250 -0.95 -12.77 -11.37
N GLU A 251 -0.78 -13.82 -12.18
CA GLU A 251 0.05 -14.97 -11.80
C GLU A 251 1.52 -14.60 -11.64
N ALA A 252 2.07 -13.80 -12.55
CA ALA A 252 3.43 -13.30 -12.44
C ALA A 252 3.57 -12.34 -11.24
N THR A 253 2.61 -11.44 -11.05
CA THR A 253 2.54 -10.51 -9.91
C THR A 253 2.55 -11.25 -8.57
N ARG A 254 1.74 -12.30 -8.44
CA ARG A 254 1.64 -13.15 -7.25
C ARG A 254 2.97 -13.80 -6.87
N ARG A 255 3.77 -14.19 -7.87
CA ARG A 255 5.11 -14.78 -7.65
C ARG A 255 6.14 -13.79 -7.10
N LEU A 256 5.82 -12.49 -7.05
CA LEU A 256 6.66 -11.44 -6.48
C LEU A 256 6.35 -11.11 -5.01
N GLU A 257 5.41 -11.84 -4.38
CA GLU A 257 5.16 -11.76 -2.95
C GLU A 257 6.40 -12.20 -2.14
N GLY A 258 6.74 -11.43 -1.12
CA GLY A 258 7.95 -11.58 -0.32
C GLY A 258 9.22 -11.04 -0.99
N VAL A 259 9.10 -10.36 -2.14
CA VAL A 259 10.20 -9.68 -2.85
C VAL A 259 9.86 -8.20 -3.01
N PHE A 260 8.82 -7.89 -3.77
CA PHE A 260 8.35 -6.50 -3.98
C PHE A 260 7.00 -6.24 -3.32
N LEU A 261 6.26 -7.30 -2.97
CA LEU A 261 4.91 -7.22 -2.39
C LEU A 261 4.88 -7.91 -1.04
N VAL A 262 4.21 -7.30 -0.06
CA VAL A 262 4.01 -7.87 1.26
C VAL A 262 2.55 -7.72 1.65
N LYS A 263 1.84 -8.85 1.78
CA LYS A 263 0.52 -8.85 2.42
C LYS A 263 0.66 -8.42 3.87
N ALA A 264 0.25 -7.19 4.17
CA ALA A 264 0.32 -6.65 5.51
C ALA A 264 -0.58 -7.48 6.46
N GLN A 265 -0.06 -7.81 7.63
CA GLN A 265 -0.78 -8.56 8.67
C GLN A 265 -1.03 -7.60 9.83
N PRO A 266 -2.25 -7.01 9.95
CA PRO A 266 -2.53 -6.00 10.96
C PRO A 266 -2.26 -6.47 12.39
N VAL A 267 -2.58 -7.74 12.69
CA VAL A 267 -2.32 -8.33 14.02
C VAL A 267 -0.83 -8.27 14.37
N ASP A 268 0.04 -8.69 13.46
CA ASP A 268 1.49 -8.70 13.68
C ASP A 268 2.04 -7.28 13.70
N ALA A 269 1.59 -6.41 12.80
CA ALA A 269 2.01 -5.01 12.74
C ALA A 269 1.61 -4.21 13.99
N ILE A 270 0.52 -4.58 14.65
CA ILE A 270 0.08 -3.97 15.93
C ILE A 270 0.92 -4.50 17.10
N LEU A 271 1.17 -5.81 17.14
CA LEU A 271 1.75 -6.47 18.32
C LEU A 271 3.28 -6.51 18.29
N ASP A 272 3.90 -6.29 17.14
CA ASP A 272 5.34 -6.39 16.96
C ASP A 272 5.92 -5.13 16.32
N PRO A 273 6.63 -4.30 17.12
CA PRO A 273 7.28 -3.09 16.62
C PRO A 273 8.24 -3.33 15.45
N GLY A 274 8.87 -4.50 15.37
CA GLY A 274 9.83 -4.87 14.33
C GLY A 274 9.21 -5.46 13.06
N TYR A 275 7.88 -5.53 12.96
CA TYR A 275 7.18 -6.17 11.85
C TYR A 275 7.65 -5.69 10.46
N PHE A 276 7.61 -4.37 10.22
CA PHE A 276 7.97 -3.83 8.90
C PHE A 276 9.45 -4.03 8.58
N LEU A 277 10.35 -3.81 9.56
CA LEU A 277 11.80 -3.99 9.39
C LEU A 277 12.16 -5.43 9.00
N ARG A 278 11.52 -6.43 9.62
CA ARG A 278 11.75 -7.84 9.24
C ARG A 278 11.25 -8.16 7.85
N ASN A 279 10.10 -7.63 7.45
CA ASN A 279 9.57 -7.82 6.11
C ASN A 279 10.46 -7.14 5.05
N ILE A 280 10.95 -5.93 5.31
CA ILE A 280 11.91 -5.23 4.45
C ILE A 280 13.17 -6.08 4.24
N ARG A 281 13.80 -6.54 5.33
CA ARG A 281 14.99 -7.41 5.25
C ARG A 281 14.74 -8.69 4.46
N ARG A 282 13.62 -9.35 4.71
CA ARG A 282 13.23 -10.56 3.97
C ARG A 282 13.06 -10.28 2.47
N CYS A 283 12.45 -9.15 2.11
CA CYS A 283 12.29 -8.72 0.73
C CYS A 283 13.64 -8.47 0.05
N GLU A 284 14.57 -7.81 0.74
CA GLU A 284 15.93 -7.54 0.26
C GLU A 284 16.71 -8.84 0.05
N GLU A 285 16.74 -9.73 1.04
CA GLU A 285 17.39 -11.04 0.96
C GLU A 285 16.85 -11.89 -0.21
N ASN A 286 15.53 -11.85 -0.43
CA ASN A 286 14.91 -12.56 -1.54
C ASN A 286 15.21 -11.92 -2.90
N PHE A 287 15.26 -10.59 -2.96
CA PHE A 287 15.62 -9.85 -4.16
C PHE A 287 17.05 -10.16 -4.59
N ASP A 288 18.01 -10.08 -3.67
CA ASP A 288 19.41 -10.43 -3.91
C ASP A 288 19.55 -11.86 -4.43
N ARG A 289 18.84 -12.81 -3.82
CA ARG A 289 18.84 -14.20 -4.25
C ARG A 289 18.28 -14.39 -5.68
N LEU A 290 17.14 -13.78 -5.99
CA LEU A 290 16.51 -13.89 -7.31
C LEU A 290 17.30 -13.17 -8.42
N ARG A 291 18.03 -12.11 -8.07
CA ARG A 291 18.99 -11.48 -8.99
C ARG A 291 20.16 -12.43 -9.25
N ALA A 292 20.78 -12.95 -8.19
CA ALA A 292 21.98 -13.77 -8.29
C ALA A 292 21.77 -15.06 -9.12
N ASP A 293 20.59 -15.67 -9.09
CA ASP A 293 20.28 -16.89 -9.84
C ASP A 293 19.58 -16.65 -11.21
N GLY A 294 19.40 -15.37 -11.57
CA GLY A 294 18.72 -14.93 -12.79
C GLY A 294 17.21 -15.24 -12.84
N SER A 295 16.62 -15.70 -11.74
CA SER A 295 15.18 -16.00 -11.66
C SER A 295 14.34 -14.74 -11.76
N LEU A 296 14.84 -13.60 -11.27
CA LEU A 296 14.14 -12.32 -11.36
C LEU A 296 13.89 -11.93 -12.83
N ALA A 297 14.93 -11.95 -13.67
CA ALA A 297 14.80 -11.65 -15.09
C ALA A 297 13.82 -12.62 -15.78
N ARG A 298 13.85 -13.92 -15.43
CA ARG A 298 12.92 -14.93 -15.98
C ARG A 298 11.46 -14.68 -15.56
N LEU A 299 11.22 -14.33 -14.29
CA LEU A 299 9.89 -14.00 -13.77
C LEU A 299 9.30 -12.79 -14.48
N LEU A 300 10.14 -11.81 -14.76
CA LEU A 300 9.73 -10.52 -15.30
C LEU A 300 9.64 -10.53 -16.83
N SER A 301 10.46 -11.30 -17.54
CA SER A 301 10.41 -11.49 -19.00
C SER A 301 9.41 -12.55 -19.47
N GLY A 302 9.05 -13.51 -18.61
CA GLY A 302 8.21 -14.67 -18.93
C GLY A 302 6.70 -14.48 -18.71
N ALA A 303 6.22 -13.23 -18.68
CA ALA A 303 4.80 -12.89 -18.60
C ALA A 303 4.31 -12.29 -19.92
#